data_AF-A0A963ESA7-F1
#
_entry.id   AF-A0A963ESA7-F1
#
_cell.length_a   1.000
_cell.length_b   1.000
_cell.length_c   1.000
_cell.angle_alpha   90.00
_cell.angle_beta   90.00
_cell.angle_gamma   90.00
#
_symmetry.space_group_name_H-M   'P 1'
#
loop_
_entity.id
_entity.type
_entity.pdbx_description
1 polymer ?
#
loop_
_entity_poly.entity_id
_entity_poly.type
_entity_poly.pdbx_seq_one_letter_code
_entity_poly.pdbx_strand_id
1 'polypeptide(L)' 'MAILPAILEVTLGTVTDVLPIAAIIFGFQFFVLRKVPANLPAILWGFAWVLLGLSLFLLGL' A
#
# COMPACT_ATOMS: atom_id res chain seq x y z
N MET A 1 -22.93 -2.51 14.36
CA MET A 1 -22.10 -2.27 13.15
C MET A 1 -21.32 -3.54 12.87
N ALA A 2 -21.40 -4.11 11.67
CA ALA A 2 -20.62 -5.29 11.35
C ALA A 2 -19.15 -4.90 11.18
N ILE A 3 -18.23 -5.61 11.82
CA ILE A 3 -16.79 -5.28 11.83
C ILE A 3 -16.15 -5.54 10.45
N LEU A 4 -16.60 -6.57 9.74
CA LEU A 4 -16.10 -6.92 8.40
C LEU A 4 -16.22 -5.77 7.37
N PRO A 5 -17.38 -5.11 7.18
CA PRO A 5 -17.47 -4.01 6.22
C PRO A 5 -16.63 -2.80 6.62
N ALA A 6 -16.47 -2.52 7.92
CA ALA A 6 -15.60 -1.43 8.38
C ALA A 6 -14.13 -1.69 8.06
N ILE A 7 -13.64 -2.92 8.27
CA ILE A 7 -12.28 -3.31 7.86
C ILE A 7 -12.09 -3.13 6.36
N LEU A 8 -13.07 -3.56 5.55
CA LEU A 8 -12.98 -3.46 4.10
C LEU A 8 -12.95 -1.99 3.64
N GLU A 9 -13.82 -1.14 4.19
CA GLU A 9 -13.90 0.28 3.86
C GLU A 9 -12.60 1.01 4.18
N VAL A 10 -12.06 0.83 5.39
CA VAL A 10 -10.80 1.46 5.82
C VAL A 10 -9.63 0.93 4.99
N THR A 11 -9.59 -0.38 4.70
CA THR A 11 -8.53 -0.96 3.87
C THR A 11 -8.54 -0.41 2.45
N LEU A 12 -9.73 -0.32 1.83
CA LEU A 12 -9.87 0.25 0.49
C LEU A 12 -9.46 1.73 0.47
N GLY A 13 -9.85 2.51 1.48
CA GLY A 13 -9.41 3.90 1.63
C GLY A 13 -7.90 4.03 1.75
N THR A 14 -7.28 3.20 2.59
CA THR A 14 -5.82 3.20 2.79
C THR A 14 -5.06 2.81 1.52
N VAL A 15 -5.62 1.89 0.70
CA VAL A 15 -5.05 1.56 -0.62
C VAL A 15 -5.03 2.78 -1.53
N THR A 16 -6.13 3.55 -1.60
CA THR A 16 -6.17 4.79 -2.38
C THR A 16 -5.18 5.86 -1.88
N ASP A 17 -4.90 5.91 -0.58
CA ASP A 17 -3.93 6.85 -0.02
C ASP A 17 -2.47 6.48 -0.37
N VAL A 18 -2.17 5.18 -0.43
CA VAL A 18 -0.81 4.66 -0.70
C VAL A 18 -0.51 4.57 -2.19
N LEU A 19 -1.54 4.41 -3.04
CA LEU A 19 -1.41 4.32 -4.49
C LEU A 19 -0.59 5.46 -5.13
N PRO A 20 -0.80 6.75 -4.80
CA PRO A 20 0.00 7.86 -5.29
C PRO A 20 1.49 7.72 -4.94
N ILE A 21 1.80 7.25 -3.72
CA ILE A 21 3.18 7.04 -3.26
C ILE A 21 3.84 5.94 -4.08
N ALA A 22 3.16 4.81 -4.25
CA ALA A 22 3.63 3.71 -5.08
C ALA A 22 3.82 4.16 -6.55
N ALA A 23 2.86 4.92 -7.09
CA ALA A 23 2.92 5.45 -8.45
C ALA A 23 4.13 6.37 -8.66
N ILE A 24 4.45 7.25 -7.70
CA ILE A 24 5.65 8.08 -7.75
C ILE A 24 6.91 7.19 -7.72
N ILE A 25 7.02 6.27 -6.76
CA ILE A 25 8.20 5.42 -6.61
C ILE A 25 8.45 4.61 -7.89
N PHE A 26 7.45 3.85 -8.34
CA PHE A 26 7.58 3.02 -9.54
C PHE A 26 7.71 3.87 -10.81
N GLY A 27 7.03 5.01 -10.88
CA GLY A 27 7.14 5.95 -11.98
C GLY A 27 8.58 6.45 -12.15
N PHE A 28 9.22 6.87 -11.07
CA PHE A 28 10.63 7.26 -11.10
C PHE A 28 11.56 6.09 -11.42
N GLN A 29 11.32 4.91 -10.85
CA GLN A 29 12.15 3.72 -11.09
C GLN A 29 12.14 3.32 -12.58
N PHE A 30 10.96 3.26 -13.19
CA PHE A 30 10.83 2.78 -14.57
C PHE A 30 11.04 3.87 -15.63
N PHE A 31 10.48 5.08 -15.45
CA PHE A 31 10.52 6.11 -16.49
C PHE A 31 11.78 6.98 -16.41
N VAL A 32 12.26 7.31 -15.21
CA VAL A 32 13.39 8.22 -15.03
C VAL A 32 14.70 7.45 -14.89
N LEU A 33 14.77 6.52 -13.94
CA LEU A 33 15.98 5.74 -13.63
C LEU A 33 16.17 4.55 -14.57
N ARG A 34 15.09 4.12 -15.26
CA ARG A 34 15.06 2.95 -16.16
C ARG A 34 15.68 1.71 -15.51
N LYS A 35 15.45 1.55 -14.21
CA LYS A 35 16.00 0.47 -13.40
C LYS A 35 14.88 -0.22 -12.65
N VAL A 36 14.90 -1.55 -12.67
CA VAL A 36 13.98 -2.35 -11.86
C VAL A 36 14.48 -2.32 -10.41
N PRO A 37 13.61 -2.05 -9.41
CA PRO A 37 13.97 -2.14 -8.01
C PRO A 37 14.54 -3.53 -7.69
N ALA A 38 15.65 -3.58 -6.96
CA ALA A 38 16.17 -4.84 -6.45
C ALA A 38 15.15 -5.45 -5.48
N ASN A 39 14.91 -6.76 -5.59
CA ASN A 39 13.97 -7.49 -4.74
C ASN A 39 12.51 -6.98 -4.78
N LEU A 40 11.97 -6.74 -5.98
CA LEU A 40 10.54 -6.40 -6.19
C LEU A 40 9.55 -7.21 -5.34
N PRO A 41 9.66 -8.55 -5.20
CA PRO A 41 8.74 -9.31 -4.37
C PRO A 41 8.74 -8.88 -2.91
N ALA A 42 9.91 -8.57 -2.34
CA ALA A 42 10.02 -8.11 -0.95
C ALA A 42 9.40 -6.71 -0.78
N ILE A 43 9.55 -5.83 -1.78
CA ILE A 43 8.93 -4.50 -1.78
C ILE A 43 7.40 -4.63 -1.79
N LEU A 44 6.86 -5.48 -2.67
CA LEU A 44 5.40 -5.70 -2.76
C LEU A 44 4.85 -6.28 -1.45
N TRP A 45 5.55 -7.23 -0.84
CA TRP A 45 5.18 -7.75 0.48
C TRP A 45 5.25 -6.68 1.57
N GLY A 46 6.27 -5.81 1.54
CA GLY A 46 6.37 -4.67 2.44
C GLY A 46 5.17 -3.73 2.32
N PHE A 47 4.76 -3.39 1.09
CA PHE A 47 3.55 -2.60 0.84
C PHE A 47 2.29 -3.26 1.37
N ALA A 48 2.13 -4.58 1.17
CA ALA A 48 0.99 -5.32 1.71
C ALA A 48 0.94 -5.25 3.25
N TRP A 49 2.08 -5.42 3.93
CA TRP A 49 2.16 -5.31 5.39
C TRP A 49 1.89 -3.89 5.90
N VAL A 50 2.38 -2.87 5.20
CA VAL A 50 2.08 -1.47 5.52
C VAL A 50 0.59 -1.19 5.38
N LEU A 51 -0.04 -1.62 4.30
CA LEU A 51 -1.49 -1.45 4.08
C LEU A 51 -2.30 -2.12 5.18
N LEU A 52 -1.98 -3.38 5.52
CA LEU A 52 -2.65 -4.08 6.61
C LEU A 52 -2.46 -3.36 7.94
N GLY A 53 -1.23 -2.99 8.29
CA GLY A 53 -0.92 -2.30 9.54
C GLY A 53 -1.62 -0.94 9.66
N LEU A 54 -1.57 -0.11 8.62
CA LEU A 54 -2.23 1.19 8.60
C LEU A 54 -3.76 1.06 8.70
N SER A 55 -4.35 0.10 7.97
CA SER A 55 -5.81 -0.07 7.96
C SER A 55 -6.33 -0.53 9.32
N LEU A 56 -5.64 -1.47 9.97
CA LEU A 56 -6.00 -1.93 11.32
C LEU A 56 -5.78 -0.83 12.36
N PHE A 57 -4.66 -0.11 12.26
CA PHE A 57 -4.36 1.03 13.14
C PHE A 57 -5.42 2.14 13.05
N LEU A 58 -5.87 2.49 11.84
CA LEU A 58 -6.94 3.49 11.63
C LEU A 58 -8.29 3.05 12.20
N LEU A 59 -8.54 1.74 12.26
CA LEU A 59 -9.71 1.18 12.91
C LEU A 59 -9.57 1.12 14.45
N GLY A 60 -8.36 1.33 14.98
CA GLY A 60 -8.06 1.25 16.41
C GLY A 60 -7.84 -0.17 16.94
N LEU A 61 -7.51 -1.13 16.07
CA LEU A 61 -7.15 -2.52 16.40
C LEU A 61 -5.62 -2.68 16.52
#